data_AF-A0A8J2JJG3-F1
#
_entry.id   AF-A0A8J2JJG3-F1
#
_cell.length_a   1.000
_cell.length_b   1.000
_cell.length_c   1.000
_cell.angle_alpha   90.00
_cell.angle_beta   90.00
_cell.angle_gamma   90.00
#
_symmetry.space_group_name_H-M   'P 1'
#
loop_
_entity.id
_entity.type
_entity.pdbx_description
1 polymer ?
#
loop_
_entity_poly.entity_id
_entity_poly.type
_entity_poly.pdbx_seq_one_letter_code
_entity_poly.pdbx_strand_id
1 'polypeptide(L)'
;MTHLTPSNCSLFLAIPNDLLQQIYNLCVPLDFRLSVSKHVCRMVRGEGDGFHYKSAFGNAPAAHLDALPGLLLVCRQITDEVKPMIYRNTTLTVNMCFGGQAKLESLFSPETRAHFRNMILILDSERLSYSTGCDMDPEVWDKILNNLLRLGIVVEQPGPQLLGIDEEREKWLAWLTPTLEYINQAVRKEIEIIADTDGMPKATQIVKSAMPGRRNFQILRDGDPIFFRAEWSQESDDEYFNYHSD
;
A
#
# COMPACT_ATOMS: atom_id res chain seq x y z
N MET A 1 41.77 8.18 16.22
CA MET A 1 40.79 7.11 16.48
C MET A 1 40.17 7.35 17.85
N THR A 2 39.10 8.12 17.89
CA THR A 2 38.33 8.36 19.12
C THR A 2 37.16 7.38 19.13
N HIS A 3 37.20 6.44 20.07
CA HIS A 3 36.13 5.49 20.34
C HIS A 3 34.84 6.26 20.71
N LEU A 4 33.79 6.09 19.91
CA LEU A 4 32.43 6.44 20.29
C LEU A 4 31.95 5.42 21.33
N THR A 5 31.71 5.87 22.54
CA THR A 5 31.04 5.08 23.58
C THR A 5 29.55 4.93 23.24
N PRO A 6 28.97 3.73 23.36
CA PRO A 6 27.54 3.52 23.19
C PRO A 6 26.84 3.79 24.53
N SER A 7 26.43 5.03 24.77
CA SER A 7 25.51 5.31 25.87
C SER A 7 24.89 6.69 25.69
N ASN A 8 23.66 6.73 25.18
CA ASN A 8 22.67 7.78 25.46
C ASN A 8 21.26 7.33 25.01
N CYS A 9 20.93 6.04 25.17
CA CYS A 9 19.56 5.53 24.97
C CYS A 9 18.59 5.97 26.10
N SER A 10 19.02 6.78 27.07
CA SER A 10 18.27 7.02 28.31
C SER A 10 17.37 8.26 28.29
N LEU A 11 17.61 9.25 27.43
CA LEU A 11 16.87 10.52 27.51
C LEU A 11 15.43 10.41 26.99
N PHE A 12 15.18 9.57 25.97
CA PHE A 12 13.83 9.35 25.46
C PHE A 12 12.99 8.45 26.38
N LEU A 13 13.60 7.42 26.97
CA LEU A 13 12.94 6.56 27.97
C LEU A 13 12.69 7.28 29.30
N ALA A 14 13.35 8.43 29.53
CA ALA A 14 13.07 9.30 30.67
C ALA A 14 11.88 10.24 30.44
N ILE A 15 11.33 10.29 29.22
CA ILE A 15 10.12 11.06 28.93
C ILE A 15 8.92 10.34 29.57
N PRO A 16 8.11 11.05 30.38
CA PRO A 16 6.86 10.50 30.90
C PRO A 16 5.97 9.89 29.80
N ASN A 17 5.34 8.74 30.09
CA ASN A 17 4.53 7.98 29.12
C ASN A 17 3.40 8.81 28.47
N ASP A 18 2.82 9.75 29.20
CA ASP A 18 1.78 10.66 28.71
C ASP A 18 2.29 11.63 27.64
N LEU A 19 3.54 12.09 27.76
CA LEU A 19 4.19 12.93 26.74
C LEU A 19 4.66 12.09 25.54
N LEU A 20 5.16 10.87 25.77
CA LEU A 20 5.47 9.92 24.69
C LEU A 20 4.22 9.63 23.85
N GLN A 21 3.08 9.38 24.48
CA GLN A 21 1.82 9.15 23.78
C GLN A 21 1.39 10.36 22.94
N GLN A 22 1.58 11.58 23.45
CA GLN A 22 1.29 12.81 22.69
C GLN A 22 2.20 12.94 21.47
N ILE A 23 3.50 12.64 21.62
CA ILE A 23 4.45 12.63 20.50
C ILE A 23 4.02 11.59 19.45
N TYR A 24 3.69 10.37 19.85
CA TYR A 24 3.24 9.34 18.90
C TYR A 24 1.93 9.72 18.21
N ASN A 25 0.98 10.35 18.90
CA ASN A 25 -0.25 10.83 18.30
C ASN A 25 -0.01 11.91 17.22
N LEU A 26 1.08 12.67 17.33
CA LEU A 26 1.51 13.63 16.31
C LEU A 26 2.28 12.97 15.15
N CYS A 27 3.02 11.89 15.44
CA CYS A 27 3.93 11.27 14.48
C CYS A 27 3.34 10.07 13.73
N VAL A 28 2.33 9.37 14.28
CA VAL A 28 1.69 8.20 13.67
C VAL A 28 0.33 8.63 13.14
N PRO A 29 0.24 8.98 11.86
CA PRO A 29 -0.99 9.51 11.35
C PRO A 29 -1.91 8.32 11.04
N LEU A 30 -3.16 8.38 11.53
CA LEU A 30 -4.14 7.30 11.39
C LEU A 30 -4.76 7.31 9.98
N ASP A 31 -5.04 6.12 9.45
CA ASP A 31 -5.78 5.88 8.20
C ASP A 31 -5.12 6.38 6.91
N PHE A 32 -3.80 6.22 6.77
CA PHE A 32 -3.12 6.59 5.52
C PHE A 32 -3.17 5.48 4.49
N ARG A 33 -3.30 5.90 3.23
CA ARG A 33 -3.20 5.05 2.05
C ARG A 33 -1.99 5.43 1.23
N LEU A 34 -1.24 4.43 0.82
CA LEU A 34 -0.08 4.59 -0.03
C LEU A 34 -0.33 3.80 -1.31
N SER A 35 -0.47 4.51 -2.43
CA SER A 35 -0.63 3.89 -3.75
C SER A 35 0.71 3.84 -4.46
N VAL A 36 1.06 2.65 -4.95
CA VAL A 36 2.31 2.36 -5.66
C VAL A 36 1.98 1.79 -7.04
N SER A 37 2.34 2.55 -8.08
CA SER A 37 2.29 2.15 -9.49
C SER A 37 3.60 2.54 -10.20
N LYS A 38 3.79 2.09 -11.46
CA LYS A 38 4.99 2.40 -12.27
C LYS A 38 5.36 3.88 -12.24
N HIS A 39 4.35 4.73 -12.37
CA HIS A 39 4.51 6.15 -12.64
C HIS A 39 4.22 7.02 -11.41
N VAL A 40 3.54 6.48 -10.39
CA VAL A 40 3.06 7.28 -9.25
C VAL A 40 3.33 6.57 -7.92
N CYS A 41 3.86 7.32 -6.96
CA CYS A 41 3.81 6.98 -5.55
C CYS A 41 3.04 8.10 -4.85
N ARG A 42 1.82 7.83 -4.39
CA ARG A 42 0.95 8.85 -3.78
C ARG A 42 0.56 8.42 -2.38
N MET A 43 0.75 9.32 -1.43
CA MET A 43 0.24 9.17 -0.08
C MET A 43 -1.03 10.00 0.03
N VAL A 44 -2.14 9.36 0.40
CA VAL A 44 -3.45 10.00 0.56
C VAL A 44 -3.96 9.67 1.96
N ARG A 45 -4.50 10.66 2.66
CA ARG A 45 -5.17 10.45 3.94
C ARG A 45 -6.55 9.84 3.68
N GLY A 46 -6.86 8.71 4.31
CA GLY A 46 -8.22 8.18 4.36
C GLY A 46 -9.13 9.22 5.02
N GLU A 47 -10.26 9.53 4.41
CA GLU A 47 -11.14 10.59 4.90
C GLU A 47 -11.69 10.27 6.29
N GLY A 48 -11.04 10.87 7.28
CA GLY A 48 -11.51 11.20 8.62
C GLY A 48 -10.99 12.60 8.93
N ASP A 49 -11.92 13.52 9.08
CA ASP A 49 -11.86 14.93 9.49
C ASP A 49 -10.49 15.62 9.33
N GLY A 50 -10.47 16.59 8.40
CA GLY A 50 -9.33 17.44 8.11
C GLY A 50 -8.73 18.05 9.38
N PHE A 51 -7.51 17.64 9.72
CA PHE A 51 -6.69 18.43 10.62
C PHE A 51 -6.21 19.65 9.83
N HIS A 52 -6.89 20.76 10.02
CA HIS A 52 -6.33 22.06 9.69
C HIS A 52 -5.11 22.30 10.57
N TYR A 53 -3.91 22.12 10.00
CA TYR A 53 -2.68 22.56 10.64
C TYR A 53 -2.65 24.09 10.60
N LYS A 54 -3.10 24.75 11.68
CA LYS A 54 -2.73 26.14 11.94
C LYS A 54 -1.27 26.12 12.41
N SER A 55 -0.35 26.45 11.51
CA SER A 55 1.04 26.70 11.88
C SER A 55 1.11 27.95 12.76
N ALA A 56 1.16 27.75 14.07
CA ALA A 56 1.54 28.80 15.02
C ALA A 56 3.01 28.61 15.39
N PHE A 57 3.92 28.81 14.42
CA PHE A 57 5.32 29.02 14.75
C PHE A 57 5.51 30.49 15.14
N GLY A 58 5.18 30.79 16.40
CA GLY A 58 5.68 32.00 17.05
C GLY A 58 7.19 31.89 17.22
N ASN A 59 7.89 33.01 16.99
CA ASN A 59 9.34 33.16 17.06
C ASN A 59 9.98 32.37 18.21
N ALA A 60 10.61 31.23 17.90
CA ALA A 60 11.35 30.44 18.86
C ALA A 60 12.75 31.06 19.08
N PRO A 61 13.23 31.12 20.33
CA PRO A 61 14.58 31.60 20.61
C PRO A 61 15.63 30.65 20.01
N ALA A 62 16.77 31.21 19.62
CA ALA A 62 17.88 30.48 19.01
C ALA A 62 18.25 29.25 19.86
N ALA A 63 18.04 28.06 19.31
CA ALA A 63 18.38 26.81 19.98
C ALA A 63 19.89 26.74 20.22
N HIS A 64 20.29 26.41 21.46
CA HIS A 64 21.68 26.14 21.81
C HIS A 64 22.22 25.01 20.93
N LEU A 65 23.24 25.30 20.11
CA LEU A 65 23.91 24.35 19.22
C LEU A 65 24.43 23.09 19.94
N ASP A 66 24.67 23.18 21.25
CA ASP A 66 25.12 22.07 22.10
C ASP A 66 24.06 20.99 22.33
N ALA A 67 22.77 21.32 22.13
CA ALA A 67 21.66 20.37 22.26
C ALA A 67 21.38 19.59 20.97
N LEU A 68 21.97 20.00 19.84
CA LEU A 68 21.69 19.42 18.52
C LEU A 68 21.99 17.91 18.43
N PRO A 69 23.14 17.39 18.93
CA PRO A 69 23.40 15.95 18.87
C PRO A 69 22.39 15.13 19.66
N GLY A 70 21.99 15.62 20.84
CA GLY A 70 20.96 14.99 21.67
C GLY A 70 19.60 14.99 21.00
N LEU A 71 19.22 16.12 20.38
CA LEU A 71 17.98 16.23 19.61
C LEU A 71 17.98 15.27 18.40
N LEU A 72 19.07 15.19 17.65
CA LEU A 72 19.18 14.27 16.51
C LEU A 72 19.08 12.80 16.93
N LEU A 73 19.66 12.43 18.08
CA LEU A 73 19.53 11.08 18.65
C LEU A 73 18.08 10.77 19.03
N VAL A 74 17.40 11.70 19.70
CA VAL A 74 15.98 11.55 20.05
C VAL A 74 15.10 11.48 18.81
N CYS A 75 15.31 12.34 17.81
CA CYS A 75 14.57 12.30 16.55
C CYS A 75 14.77 10.97 15.81
N ARG A 76 16.01 10.43 15.82
CA ARG A 76 16.29 9.11 15.25
C ARG A 76 15.55 8.02 16.01
N GLN A 77 15.60 8.03 17.35
CA GLN A 77 14.89 7.03 18.16
C GLN A 77 13.37 7.08 17.94
N ILE A 78 12.77 8.28 17.93
CA ILE A 78 11.35 8.47 17.59
C ILE A 78 11.08 7.89 16.21
N THR A 79 11.93 8.20 15.23
CA THR A 79 11.76 7.68 13.86
C THR A 79 11.80 6.16 13.83
N ASP A 80 12.77 5.55 14.49
CA ASP A 80 12.96 4.10 14.52
C ASP A 80 11.79 3.38 15.21
N GLU A 81 11.17 3.99 16.22
CA GLU A 81 9.99 3.47 16.92
C GLU A 81 8.68 3.70 16.16
N VAL A 82 8.52 4.88 15.57
CA VAL A 82 7.29 5.31 14.87
C VAL A 82 7.16 4.66 13.49
N LYS A 83 8.27 4.52 12.76
CA LYS A 83 8.30 3.98 11.40
C LYS A 83 7.53 2.66 11.25
N PRO A 84 7.77 1.61 12.07
CA PRO A 84 7.00 0.37 11.97
C PRO A 84 5.51 0.58 12.28
N MET A 85 5.16 1.50 13.18
CA MET A 85 3.75 1.80 13.52
C MET A 85 3.02 2.47 12.35
N ILE A 86 3.68 3.41 11.65
CA ILE A 86 3.11 4.05 10.45
C ILE A 86 2.78 3.00 9.41
N TYR A 87 3.76 2.19 8.99
CA TYR A 87 3.55 1.20 7.93
C TYR A 87 2.56 0.10 8.32
N ARG A 88 2.50 -0.26 9.60
CA ARG A 88 1.52 -1.23 10.12
C ARG A 88 0.09 -0.74 9.95
N ASN A 89 -0.13 0.55 10.16
CA ASN A 89 -1.47 1.17 10.07
C ASN A 89 -1.79 1.69 8.66
N THR A 90 -0.79 1.74 7.78
CA THR A 90 -0.98 2.18 6.39
C THR A 90 -1.57 1.06 5.55
N THR A 91 -2.55 1.39 4.72
CA THR A 91 -3.02 0.50 3.66
C THR A 91 -2.19 0.74 2.41
N LEU A 92 -1.48 -0.30 1.97
CA LEU A 92 -0.64 -0.27 0.79
C LEU A 92 -1.42 -0.78 -0.42
N THR A 93 -1.63 0.07 -1.41
CA THR A 93 -2.26 -0.30 -2.68
C THR A 93 -1.18 -0.53 -3.73
N VAL A 94 -1.15 -1.73 -4.33
CA VAL A 94 -0.18 -2.11 -5.37
C VAL A 94 -0.92 -2.55 -6.62
N ASN A 95 -0.62 -1.90 -7.74
CA ASN A 95 -1.11 -2.33 -9.05
C ASN A 95 -0.13 -3.31 -9.70
N MET A 96 -0.59 -4.54 -9.93
CA MET A 96 0.26 -5.63 -10.42
C MET A 96 0.59 -5.53 -11.91
N CYS A 97 -0.30 -4.95 -12.72
CA CYS A 97 -0.17 -4.94 -14.19
C CYS A 97 0.88 -3.93 -14.70
N PHE A 98 1.30 -2.97 -13.86
CA PHE A 98 2.25 -1.93 -14.23
C PHE A 98 3.61 -2.06 -13.53
N GLY A 99 4.12 -3.28 -13.33
CA GLY A 99 5.40 -3.47 -12.65
C GLY A 99 5.38 -2.99 -11.19
N GLY A 100 4.22 -3.05 -10.54
CA GLY A 100 4.04 -2.63 -9.16
C GLY A 100 4.99 -3.34 -8.20
N GLN A 101 5.36 -4.59 -8.47
CA GLN A 101 6.39 -5.29 -7.70
C GLN A 101 7.74 -4.57 -7.76
N ALA A 102 8.28 -4.33 -8.97
CA ALA A 102 9.57 -3.66 -9.12
C ALA A 102 9.56 -2.27 -8.45
N LYS A 103 8.43 -1.55 -8.52
CA LYS A 103 8.28 -0.27 -7.84
C LYS A 103 8.26 -0.44 -6.31
N LEU A 104 7.49 -1.38 -5.80
CA LEU A 104 7.42 -1.73 -4.38
C LEU A 104 8.82 -2.05 -3.83
N GLU A 105 9.60 -2.83 -4.56
CA GLU A 105 10.98 -3.18 -4.21
C GLU A 105 11.92 -1.97 -4.22
N SER A 106 11.78 -1.08 -5.20
CA SER A 106 12.60 0.15 -5.27
C SER A 106 12.28 1.16 -4.16
N LEU A 107 11.04 1.18 -3.68
CA LEU A 107 10.58 2.14 -2.67
C LEU A 107 10.79 1.64 -1.24
N PHE A 108 10.68 0.33 -1.00
CA PHE A 108 10.66 -0.23 0.34
C PHE A 108 11.68 -1.35 0.52
N SER A 109 12.56 -1.15 1.51
CA SER A 109 13.47 -2.22 1.95
C SER A 109 12.68 -3.45 2.42
N PRO A 110 13.27 -4.66 2.37
CA PRO A 110 12.63 -5.87 2.89
C PRO A 110 12.11 -5.71 4.34
N GLU A 111 12.88 -5.03 5.18
CA GLU A 111 12.50 -4.71 6.57
C GLU A 111 11.26 -3.84 6.63
N THR A 112 11.19 -2.80 5.79
CA THR A 112 10.03 -1.91 5.72
C THR A 112 8.79 -2.64 5.22
N ARG A 113 8.95 -3.47 4.18
CA ARG A 113 7.87 -4.30 3.61
C ARG A 113 7.25 -5.24 4.66
N ALA A 114 8.07 -5.75 5.59
CA ALA A 114 7.62 -6.61 6.67
C ALA A 114 6.75 -5.89 7.72
N HIS A 115 6.60 -4.57 7.68
CA HIS A 115 5.72 -3.84 8.60
C HIS A 115 4.29 -3.69 8.10
N PHE A 116 4.02 -3.80 6.79
CA PHE A 116 2.67 -3.66 6.25
C PHE A 116 1.73 -4.74 6.78
N ARG A 117 0.51 -4.34 7.14
CA ARG A 117 -0.55 -5.26 7.59
C ARG A 117 -1.83 -5.14 6.79
N ASN A 118 -2.00 -4.06 6.04
CA ASN A 118 -3.18 -3.83 5.23
C ASN A 118 -2.71 -3.59 3.80
N MET A 119 -3.27 -4.35 2.86
CA MET A 119 -2.88 -4.26 1.46
C MET A 119 -4.09 -4.34 0.55
N ILE A 120 -4.05 -3.63 -0.57
CA ILE A 120 -4.97 -3.77 -1.69
C ILE A 120 -4.16 -4.11 -2.94
N LEU A 121 -4.48 -5.22 -3.59
CA LEU A 121 -3.91 -5.60 -4.88
C LEU A 121 -4.88 -5.23 -5.99
N ILE A 122 -4.41 -4.45 -6.95
CA ILE A 122 -5.16 -4.14 -8.17
C ILE A 122 -4.67 -5.07 -9.28
N LEU A 123 -5.59 -5.89 -9.77
CA LEU A 123 -5.44 -6.84 -10.87
C LEU A 123 -6.33 -6.35 -12.02
N ASP A 124 -5.93 -5.25 -12.66
CA ASP A 124 -6.69 -4.62 -13.73
C ASP A 124 -6.40 -5.28 -15.10
N SER A 125 -7.20 -4.90 -16.09
CA SER A 125 -7.15 -5.45 -17.45
C SER A 125 -6.33 -4.61 -18.42
N GLU A 126 -5.83 -3.45 -17.98
CA GLU A 126 -5.18 -2.49 -18.86
C GLU A 126 -3.81 -2.98 -19.33
N ARG A 127 -3.65 -3.04 -20.66
CA ARG A 127 -2.43 -3.39 -21.41
C ARG A 127 -1.89 -4.77 -21.06
N LEU A 128 -2.51 -5.74 -21.72
CA LEU A 128 -2.33 -7.20 -21.74
C LEU A 128 -0.90 -7.69 -22.09
N SER A 129 0.16 -7.11 -21.53
CA SER A 129 1.49 -7.73 -21.54
C SER A 129 1.57 -8.78 -20.43
N TYR A 130 0.58 -9.67 -20.37
CA TYR A 130 0.59 -10.76 -19.40
C TYR A 130 1.63 -11.78 -19.82
N SER A 131 2.58 -12.08 -18.93
CA SER A 131 3.32 -13.31 -19.04
C SER A 131 2.36 -14.48 -18.80
N THR A 132 2.59 -15.59 -19.48
CA THR A 132 1.96 -16.85 -19.08
C THR A 132 2.53 -17.29 -17.73
N GLY A 133 1.78 -17.11 -16.65
CA GLY A 133 2.18 -17.55 -15.30
C GLY A 133 1.80 -16.58 -14.18
N CYS A 134 2.21 -16.92 -12.96
CA CYS A 134 2.15 -16.02 -11.80
C CYS A 134 3.41 -15.15 -11.79
N ASP A 135 3.28 -13.84 -11.98
CA ASP A 135 4.40 -12.89 -11.98
C ASP A 135 4.82 -12.43 -10.57
N MET A 136 4.29 -13.07 -9.53
CA MET A 136 4.60 -12.72 -8.14
C MET A 136 5.85 -13.47 -7.68
N ASP A 137 6.96 -12.75 -7.48
CA ASP A 137 8.18 -13.31 -6.88
C ASP A 137 7.93 -13.77 -5.42
N PRO A 138 8.03 -15.07 -5.12
CA PRO A 138 7.81 -15.57 -3.76
C PRO A 138 8.75 -14.95 -2.72
N GLU A 139 9.98 -14.57 -3.07
CA GLU A 139 10.94 -13.95 -2.13
C GLU A 139 10.44 -12.59 -1.61
N VAL A 140 9.65 -11.91 -2.42
CA VAL A 140 9.00 -10.63 -2.11
C VAL A 140 7.67 -10.85 -1.42
N TRP A 141 6.79 -11.64 -2.03
CA TRP A 141 5.38 -11.67 -1.68
C TRP A 141 5.06 -12.56 -0.49
N ASP A 142 5.76 -13.68 -0.30
CA ASP A 142 5.48 -14.60 0.82
C ASP A 142 5.59 -13.89 2.17
N LYS A 143 6.63 -13.05 2.32
CA LYS A 143 6.88 -12.30 3.56
C LYS A 143 5.82 -11.24 3.83
N ILE A 144 5.29 -10.63 2.77
CA ILE A 144 4.26 -9.59 2.88
C ILE A 144 2.92 -10.26 3.17
N LEU A 145 2.48 -11.17 2.31
CA LEU A 145 1.18 -11.83 2.34
C LEU A 145 0.96 -12.61 3.64
N ASN A 146 1.99 -13.31 4.12
CA ASN A 146 1.91 -14.05 5.39
C ASN A 146 1.80 -13.14 6.62
N ASN A 147 2.10 -11.84 6.48
CA ASN A 147 2.06 -10.90 7.60
C ASN A 147 0.81 -10.01 7.60
N LEU A 148 -0.04 -10.08 6.56
CA LEU A 148 -1.22 -9.24 6.46
C LEU A 148 -2.26 -9.56 7.56
N LEU A 149 -3.02 -8.55 7.94
CA LEU A 149 -4.26 -8.64 8.71
C LEU A 149 -5.48 -8.55 7.78
N ARG A 150 -5.38 -7.70 6.76
CA ARG A 150 -6.44 -7.49 5.76
C ARG A 150 -5.84 -7.41 4.36
N LEU A 151 -6.50 -8.08 3.42
CA LEU A 151 -6.20 -8.03 2.00
C LEU A 151 -7.45 -7.61 1.21
N GLY A 152 -7.38 -6.50 0.49
CA GLY A 152 -8.29 -6.15 -0.58
C GLY A 152 -7.77 -6.64 -1.92
N ILE A 153 -8.66 -7.11 -2.80
CA ILE A 153 -8.33 -7.52 -4.16
C ILE A 153 -9.34 -6.86 -5.08
N VAL A 154 -8.86 -5.99 -5.96
CA VAL A 154 -9.64 -5.38 -7.03
C VAL A 154 -9.31 -6.15 -8.31
N VAL A 155 -10.32 -6.73 -8.95
CA VAL A 155 -10.15 -7.48 -10.20
C VAL A 155 -11.03 -6.89 -11.28
N GLU A 156 -10.39 -6.35 -12.31
CA GLU A 156 -11.09 -5.88 -13.50
C GLU A 156 -11.22 -7.00 -14.53
N GLN A 157 -12.40 -7.13 -15.13
CA GLN A 157 -12.59 -7.98 -16.29
C GLN A 157 -12.30 -7.15 -17.56
N PRO A 158 -11.50 -7.66 -18.51
CA PRO A 158 -11.28 -6.98 -19.78
C PRO A 158 -12.60 -6.61 -20.46
N GLY A 159 -12.66 -5.40 -21.02
CA GLY A 159 -13.85 -4.90 -21.70
C GLY A 159 -14.20 -5.70 -22.98
N PRO A 160 -15.44 -5.59 -23.49
CA PRO A 160 -15.91 -6.32 -24.68
C PRO A 160 -15.02 -6.11 -25.92
N GLN A 161 -14.40 -4.94 -26.03
CA GLN A 161 -13.52 -4.55 -27.13
C GLN A 161 -12.22 -5.36 -27.15
N LEU A 162 -11.72 -5.78 -25.99
CA LEU A 162 -10.57 -6.67 -25.82
C LEU A 162 -10.98 -8.14 -25.83
N LEU A 163 -12.19 -8.45 -25.32
CA LEU A 163 -12.77 -9.80 -25.32
C LEU A 163 -13.19 -10.33 -26.71
N GLY A 164 -13.12 -9.49 -27.75
CA GLY A 164 -13.30 -9.92 -29.15
C GLY A 164 -12.12 -10.76 -29.68
N ILE A 165 -11.00 -10.80 -28.95
CA ILE A 165 -9.84 -11.62 -29.27
C ILE A 165 -9.75 -12.74 -28.22
N ASP A 166 -10.15 -13.95 -28.60
CA ASP A 166 -10.16 -15.11 -27.69
C ASP A 166 -8.80 -15.34 -27.02
N GLU A 167 -7.71 -15.08 -27.73
CA GLU A 167 -6.32 -15.21 -27.23
C GLU A 167 -6.04 -14.30 -26.02
N GLU A 168 -6.50 -13.05 -26.06
CA GLU A 168 -6.27 -12.08 -24.99
C GLU A 168 -7.07 -12.41 -23.72
N ARG A 169 -8.29 -12.90 -23.92
CA ARG A 169 -9.09 -13.46 -22.82
C ARG A 169 -8.40 -14.66 -22.19
N GLU A 170 -7.82 -15.54 -22.99
CA GLU A 170 -7.08 -16.71 -22.50
C GLU A 170 -5.81 -16.31 -21.74
N LYS A 171 -5.05 -15.32 -22.22
CA LYS A 171 -3.89 -14.76 -21.50
C LYS A 171 -4.29 -14.19 -20.15
N TRP A 172 -5.33 -13.36 -20.10
CA TRP A 172 -5.86 -12.82 -18.85
C TRP A 172 -6.27 -13.93 -17.88
N LEU A 173 -6.97 -14.97 -18.35
CA LEU A 173 -7.35 -16.12 -17.52
C LEU A 173 -6.13 -16.90 -17.01
N ALA A 174 -5.14 -17.14 -17.88
CA ALA A 174 -3.93 -17.90 -17.59
C ALA A 174 -3.00 -17.16 -16.62
N TRP A 175 -3.09 -15.83 -16.54
CA TRP A 175 -2.38 -15.02 -15.57
C TRP A 175 -3.16 -14.87 -14.25
N LEU A 176 -4.45 -14.52 -14.31
CA LEU A 176 -5.26 -14.20 -13.13
C LEU A 176 -5.47 -15.41 -12.22
N THR A 177 -5.76 -16.57 -12.81
CA THR A 177 -6.06 -17.80 -12.05
C THR A 177 -4.90 -18.23 -11.15
N PRO A 178 -3.69 -18.48 -11.67
CA PRO A 178 -2.57 -18.88 -10.81
C PRO A 178 -2.15 -17.77 -9.84
N THR A 179 -2.32 -16.49 -10.21
CA THR A 179 -2.05 -15.37 -9.30
C THR A 179 -2.95 -15.41 -8.07
N LEU A 180 -4.26 -15.58 -8.26
CA LEU A 180 -5.22 -15.68 -7.15
C LEU A 180 -5.02 -16.95 -6.32
N GLU A 181 -4.68 -18.08 -6.96
CA GLU A 181 -4.37 -19.33 -6.26
C GLU A 181 -3.13 -19.20 -5.39
N TYR A 182 -2.06 -18.59 -5.90
CA TYR A 182 -0.86 -18.29 -5.14
C TYR A 182 -1.17 -17.38 -3.95
N ILE A 183 -1.90 -16.27 -4.15
CA ILE A 183 -2.31 -15.37 -3.07
C ILE A 183 -3.09 -16.13 -2.00
N ASN A 184 -4.05 -16.98 -2.39
CA ASN A 184 -4.84 -17.77 -1.46
C ASN A 184 -3.97 -18.70 -0.60
N GLN A 185 -2.92 -19.27 -1.18
CA GLN A 185 -1.98 -20.15 -0.48
C GLN A 185 -1.03 -19.39 0.44
N ALA A 186 -0.54 -18.23 0.00
CA ALA A 186 0.45 -17.43 0.72
C ALA A 186 -0.14 -16.66 1.93
N VAL A 187 -1.42 -16.30 1.88
CA VAL A 187 -2.08 -15.58 2.99
C VAL A 187 -2.57 -16.50 4.09
N ARG A 188 -2.41 -16.07 5.34
CA ARG A 188 -2.85 -16.82 6.54
C ARG A 188 -4.36 -17.05 6.55
N LYS A 189 -4.81 -18.18 7.10
CA LYS A 189 -6.23 -18.61 7.06
C LYS A 189 -7.18 -17.61 7.70
N GLU A 190 -6.71 -16.88 8.70
CA GLU A 190 -7.51 -16.00 9.55
C GLU A 190 -7.65 -14.57 9.01
N ILE A 191 -6.96 -14.21 7.93
CA ILE A 191 -7.01 -12.84 7.42
C ILE A 191 -8.36 -12.52 6.78
N GLU A 192 -8.74 -11.25 6.86
CA GLU A 192 -9.90 -10.76 6.13
C GLU A 192 -9.54 -10.52 4.66
N ILE A 193 -10.21 -11.22 3.74
CA ILE A 193 -10.07 -11.02 2.29
C ILE A 193 -11.33 -10.36 1.76
N ILE A 194 -11.18 -9.17 1.18
CA ILE A 194 -12.25 -8.41 0.52
C ILE A 194 -11.96 -8.41 -0.98
N ALA A 195 -12.94 -8.80 -1.78
CA ALA A 195 -12.82 -8.79 -3.23
C ALA A 195 -13.80 -7.79 -3.85
N ASP A 196 -13.30 -6.92 -4.71
CA ASP A 196 -14.10 -6.05 -5.57
C ASP A 196 -13.92 -6.47 -7.03
N THR A 197 -15.04 -6.67 -7.72
CA THR A 197 -15.09 -7.12 -9.11
C THR A 197 -16.11 -6.34 -9.93
N ASP A 198 -16.73 -5.31 -9.34
CA ASP A 198 -17.87 -4.59 -9.92
C ASP A 198 -19.08 -5.46 -10.29
N GLY A 199 -19.19 -6.65 -9.71
CA GLY A 199 -20.19 -7.62 -10.13
C GLY A 199 -19.96 -8.17 -11.55
N MET A 200 -18.79 -7.94 -12.15
CA MET A 200 -18.41 -8.50 -13.45
C MET A 200 -18.43 -10.04 -13.36
N PRO A 201 -19.26 -10.75 -14.15
CA PRO A 201 -19.55 -12.15 -13.91
C PRO A 201 -18.33 -13.07 -13.98
N LYS A 202 -17.42 -12.85 -14.94
CA LYS A 202 -16.26 -13.74 -15.14
C LYS A 202 -15.22 -13.53 -14.06
N ALA A 203 -14.87 -12.28 -13.74
CA ALA A 203 -13.97 -11.95 -12.63
C ALA A 203 -14.51 -12.49 -11.30
N THR A 204 -15.81 -12.28 -11.02
CA THR A 204 -16.49 -12.82 -9.83
C THR A 204 -16.36 -14.34 -9.75
N GLN A 205 -16.58 -15.05 -10.87
CA GLN A 205 -16.49 -16.51 -10.90
C GLN A 205 -15.08 -17.00 -10.58
N ILE A 206 -14.05 -16.39 -11.17
CA ILE A 206 -12.65 -16.79 -10.97
C ILE A 206 -12.23 -16.58 -9.51
N VAL A 207 -12.51 -15.40 -8.95
CA VAL A 207 -12.22 -15.10 -7.53
C VAL A 207 -12.96 -16.08 -6.61
N LYS A 208 -14.22 -16.40 -6.91
CA LYS A 208 -14.99 -17.38 -6.13
C LYS A 208 -14.34 -18.76 -6.10
N SER A 209 -13.83 -19.20 -7.24
CA SER A 209 -13.20 -20.52 -7.41
C SER A 209 -11.80 -20.59 -6.79
N ALA A 210 -10.98 -19.55 -6.96
CA ALA A 210 -9.61 -19.52 -6.45
C ALA A 210 -9.50 -19.38 -4.92
N MET A 211 -10.50 -18.74 -4.29
CA MET A 211 -10.49 -18.42 -2.85
C MET A 211 -11.73 -18.93 -2.10
N PRO A 212 -12.08 -20.22 -2.18
CA PRO A 212 -13.36 -20.71 -1.69
C PRO A 212 -13.54 -20.46 -0.18
N GLY A 213 -14.67 -19.84 0.19
CA GLY A 213 -15.06 -19.65 1.59
C GLY A 213 -14.28 -18.59 2.38
N ARG A 214 -13.30 -17.90 1.78
CA ARG A 214 -12.42 -16.94 2.48
C ARG A 214 -12.63 -15.47 2.11
N ARG A 215 -13.46 -15.20 1.11
CA ARG A 215 -13.69 -13.87 0.51
C ARG A 215 -15.05 -13.29 0.87
N ASN A 216 -15.07 -11.98 1.09
CA ASN A 216 -16.25 -11.12 1.13
C ASN A 216 -16.25 -10.22 -0.10
N PHE A 217 -17.31 -10.26 -0.92
CA PHE A 217 -17.43 -9.32 -2.02
C PHE A 217 -17.98 -7.99 -1.51
N GLN A 218 -17.22 -6.92 -1.69
CA GLN A 218 -17.59 -5.56 -1.30
C GLN A 218 -16.99 -4.56 -2.29
N ILE A 219 -17.58 -3.38 -2.36
CA ILE A 219 -17.02 -2.25 -3.12
C ILE A 219 -15.82 -1.71 -2.35
N LEU A 220 -14.66 -1.69 -3.02
CA LEU A 220 -13.44 -1.07 -2.53
C LEU A 220 -13.28 0.28 -3.21
N ARG A 221 -13.03 1.33 -2.42
CA ARG A 221 -12.80 2.70 -2.95
C ARG A 221 -11.63 2.76 -3.94
N ASP A 222 -10.61 1.92 -3.76
CA ASP A 222 -9.48 1.83 -4.69
C ASP A 222 -9.86 1.19 -6.03
N GLY A 223 -11.03 0.56 -6.12
CA GLY A 223 -11.63 0.11 -7.37
C GLY A 223 -12.40 1.20 -8.11
N ASP A 224 -12.81 2.30 -7.45
CA ASP A 224 -13.57 3.37 -8.10
C ASP A 224 -12.89 3.97 -9.36
N PRO A 225 -11.57 4.24 -9.37
CA PRO A 225 -10.90 4.70 -10.60
C PRO A 225 -10.79 3.60 -11.66
N ILE A 226 -10.72 2.32 -11.26
CA ILE A 226 -10.61 1.18 -12.18
C ILE A 226 -11.95 0.92 -12.86
N PHE A 227 -13.05 1.05 -12.12
CA PHE A 227 -14.40 0.77 -12.60
C PHE A 227 -15.17 2.03 -13.01
N PHE A 228 -14.53 3.20 -13.00
CA PHE A 228 -15.12 4.50 -13.33
C PHE A 228 -16.42 4.81 -12.54
N ARG A 229 -16.43 4.54 -11.23
CA ARG A 229 -17.63 4.69 -10.38
C ARG A 229 -17.73 6.02 -9.64
N ALA A 230 -16.64 6.79 -9.52
CA ALA A 230 -16.62 8.03 -8.76
C ALA A 230 -16.71 9.26 -9.68
N GLU A 231 -17.36 10.33 -9.20
CA GLU A 231 -17.53 11.59 -9.95
C GLU A 231 -16.19 12.21 -10.42
N TRP A 232 -15.09 11.90 -9.73
CA TRP A 232 -13.72 12.35 -10.01
C TRP A 232 -12.90 11.40 -10.88
N SER A 233 -13.42 10.21 -11.25
CA SER A 233 -12.69 9.29 -12.15
C SER A 233 -12.59 9.80 -13.58
N GLN A 234 -13.39 10.82 -13.95
CA GLN A 234 -13.30 11.51 -15.23
C GLN A 234 -12.28 12.66 -15.23
N GLU A 235 -12.03 13.34 -14.10
CA GLU A 235 -11.02 14.41 -14.05
C GLU A 235 -9.58 13.86 -13.96
N SER A 236 -9.40 12.63 -13.47
CA SER A 236 -8.10 11.96 -13.54
C SER A 236 -7.72 11.58 -14.96
N ASP A 237 -8.64 11.45 -15.91
CA ASP A 237 -8.30 11.19 -17.31
C ASP A 237 -7.44 12.35 -17.87
N ASP A 238 -7.75 13.61 -17.53
CA ASP A 238 -6.96 14.72 -18.04
C ASP A 238 -5.53 14.78 -17.44
N GLU A 239 -5.28 14.27 -16.23
CA GLU A 239 -3.91 14.16 -15.69
C GLU A 239 -3.20 12.83 -16.04
N TYR A 240 -3.93 11.72 -16.21
CA TYR A 240 -3.36 10.42 -16.62
C TYR A 240 -3.03 10.39 -18.12
N PHE A 241 -3.81 11.07 -18.97
CA PHE A 241 -3.58 11.13 -20.43
C PHE A 241 -2.66 12.29 -20.86
N ASN A 242 -2.57 13.41 -20.12
CA ASN A 242 -1.67 14.52 -20.50
C ASN A 242 -0.17 14.21 -20.32
N TYR A 243 0.21 13.16 -19.60
CA TYR A 243 1.60 12.70 -19.54
C TYR A 243 2.00 11.75 -20.69
N HIS A 244 1.10 11.47 -21.64
CA HIS A 244 1.32 10.47 -22.70
C HIS A 244 1.22 11.06 -24.12
N SER A 245 1.35 12.37 -24.25
CA SER A 245 1.55 13.06 -25.53
C SER A 245 2.92 13.73 -25.54
N ASP A 246 3.99 12.93 -25.68
CA ASP A 246 5.29 13.31 -26.27
C ASP A 246 6.13 12.05 -26.57
#